data_AF-A0A2N2IXK0-F1
#
_entry.id   AF-A0A2N2IXK0-F1
#
_cell.length_a   1.000
_cell.length_b   1.000
_cell.length_c   1.000
_cell.angle_alpha   90.00
_cell.angle_beta   90.00
_cell.angle_gamma   90.00
#
_symmetry.space_group_name_H-M   'P 1'
#
loop_
_entity.id
_entity.type
_entity.pdbx_description
1 polymer ?
#
loop_
_entity_poly.entity_id
_entity_poly.type
_entity_poly.pdbx_seq_one_letter_code
_entity_poly.pdbx_strand_id
1 'polypeptide(L)'
;HVPAGAIPKDGPSAGVTIATAMYSALSRKKVRQDVAMTGEITLRGRVLPIGGLKEKALAALRAGITTVIIPEQNKKDLVEIPEDLRKKIKFIPVKNMDRILSIVFED
;
A
#
# COMPACT_ATOMS: atom_id res chain seq x y z
N HIS A 1 11.16 6.61 11.21
CA HIS A 1 12.24 6.84 10.22
C HIS A 1 11.78 6.29 8.88
N VAL A 2 11.83 7.09 7.82
CA VAL A 2 11.61 6.61 6.44
C VAL A 2 12.99 6.55 5.78
N PRO A 3 13.47 5.38 5.34
CA PRO A 3 14.81 5.23 4.76
C PRO A 3 15.01 6.08 3.49
N ALA A 4 16.27 6.38 3.18
CA ALA A 4 16.67 7.23 2.06
C ALA A 4 16.05 8.64 2.11
N GLY A 5 16.07 9.27 3.30
CA GLY A 5 15.51 10.61 3.54
C GLY A 5 16.15 11.76 2.74
N ALA A 6 17.32 11.54 2.14
CA ALA A 6 17.95 12.49 1.22
C ALA A 6 17.25 12.56 -0.16
N ILE A 7 16.46 11.54 -0.49
CA ILE A 7 15.62 11.53 -1.71
C ILE A 7 14.25 12.06 -1.30
N PRO A 8 13.77 13.19 -1.86
CA PRO A 8 12.44 13.71 -1.56
C PRO A 8 11.39 12.61 -1.73
N LYS A 9 10.71 12.24 -0.63
CA LYS A 9 9.61 11.28 -0.62
C LYS A 9 8.28 12.02 -0.71
N ASP A 10 8.21 12.96 -1.65
CA ASP A 10 7.07 13.84 -1.82
C ASP A 10 5.86 13.06 -2.32
N GLY A 11 4.84 13.00 -1.49
CA GLY A 11 3.52 12.52 -1.86
C GLY A 11 2.77 11.92 -0.67
N PRO A 12 1.49 12.26 -0.48
CA PRO A 12 0.67 11.73 0.63
C PRO A 12 0.43 10.20 0.54
N SER A 13 0.89 9.56 -0.54
CA SER A 13 0.66 8.16 -0.88
C SER A 13 1.26 7.10 0.07
N ALA A 14 2.06 7.51 1.06
CA ALA A 14 2.57 6.66 2.13
C ALA A 14 1.71 6.74 3.41
N GLY A 15 0.62 7.51 3.41
CA GLY A 15 -0.20 7.77 4.59
C GLY A 15 -0.72 6.49 5.26
N VAL A 16 -1.24 5.54 4.47
CA VAL A 16 -1.70 4.25 5.00
C VAL A 16 -0.56 3.41 5.59
N THR A 17 0.64 3.50 5.02
CA THR A 17 1.84 2.78 5.49
C THR A 17 2.31 3.33 6.83
N ILE A 18 2.36 4.66 6.95
CA ILE A 18 2.74 5.35 8.20
C ILE A 18 1.71 5.03 9.29
N ALA A 19 0.42 5.14 8.98
CA ALA A 19 -0.65 4.82 9.93
C ALA A 19 -0.59 3.35 10.41
N THR A 20 -0.34 2.40 9.50
CA THR A 20 -0.17 0.98 9.84
C THR A 20 1.05 0.76 10.75
N ALA A 21 2.18 1.40 10.44
CA ALA A 21 3.39 1.31 11.27
C ALA A 21 3.18 1.90 12.68
N MET A 22 2.48 3.03 12.78
CA MET A 22 2.10 3.60 14.07
C MET A 22 1.17 2.67 14.86
N TYR A 23 0.15 2.11 14.21
CA TYR A 23 -0.75 1.14 14.84
C TYR A 23 0.03 -0.09 15.34
N SER A 24 0.93 -0.65 14.54
CA SER A 24 1.80 -1.77 14.94
C SER A 24 2.63 -1.42 16.18
N ALA A 25 3.28 -0.26 16.19
CA ALA A 25 4.11 0.16 17.32
C ALA A 25 3.31 0.35 18.61
N LEU A 26 2.11 0.91 18.53
CA LEU A 26 1.24 1.17 19.68
C LEU A 26 0.56 -0.11 20.19
N SER A 27 0.08 -0.97 19.29
CA SER A 27 -0.65 -2.20 19.62
C SER A 27 0.28 -3.39 19.91
N ARG A 28 1.58 -3.27 19.61
CA ARG A 28 2.57 -4.36 19.65
C ARG A 28 2.22 -5.55 18.75
N LYS A 29 1.33 -5.39 17.77
CA LYS A 29 1.04 -6.40 16.74
C LYS A 29 2.06 -6.29 15.61
N LYS A 30 2.53 -7.43 15.10
CA LYS A 30 3.48 -7.47 13.97
C LYS A 30 2.74 -7.30 12.65
N VAL A 31 3.28 -6.47 11.76
CA VAL A 31 2.78 -6.32 10.39
C VAL A 31 3.31 -7.48 9.54
N ARG A 32 2.46 -8.05 8.70
CA ARG A 32 2.86 -8.96 7.62
C ARG A 32 3.94 -8.35 6.72
N GLN A 33 5.02 -9.09 6.48
CA GLN A 33 6.16 -8.64 5.66
C GLN A 33 5.99 -8.95 4.15
N ASP A 34 5.01 -9.79 3.80
CA ASP A 34 4.70 -10.21 2.43
C ASP A 34 3.72 -9.28 1.69
N VAL A 35 3.42 -8.11 2.27
CA VAL A 35 2.43 -7.16 1.76
C VAL A 35 3.03 -5.77 1.56
N ALA A 36 2.88 -5.23 0.36
CA ALA A 36 3.12 -3.82 0.07
C ALA A 36 1.79 -3.05 0.11
N MET A 37 1.84 -1.77 0.46
CA MET A 37 0.65 -0.91 0.48
C MET A 37 0.98 0.51 0.04
N THR A 38 0.02 1.16 -0.63
CA THR A 38 0.07 2.59 -0.97
C THR A 38 -1.33 3.18 -0.88
N GLY A 39 -1.41 4.45 -0.53
CA GLY A 39 -2.67 5.15 -0.35
C GLY A 39 -2.46 6.42 0.47
N GLU A 40 -3.13 7.48 0.07
CA GLU A 40 -3.32 8.64 0.95
C GLU A 40 -4.41 8.30 1.97
N ILE A 41 -4.28 8.82 3.19
CA ILE A 41 -5.24 8.60 4.27
C ILE A 41 -5.81 9.94 4.73
N THR A 42 -7.12 9.99 4.93
CA THR A 42 -7.79 11.12 5.58
C THR A 42 -7.87 10.93 7.10
N LEU A 43 -8.11 12.01 7.85
CA LEU A 43 -8.37 11.92 9.30
C LEU A 43 -9.56 11.02 9.68
N ARG A 44 -10.50 10.79 8.74
CA ARG A 44 -11.65 9.88 8.93
C ARG A 44 -11.35 8.43 8.51
N GLY A 45 -10.09 8.09 8.27
CA GLY A 45 -9.68 6.73 7.90
C GLY A 45 -10.02 6.31 6.47
N ARG A 46 -10.53 7.22 5.61
CA ARG A 46 -10.72 6.94 4.17
C ARG A 46 -9.38 6.85 3.45
N VAL A 47 -9.28 5.90 2.51
CA VAL A 47 -8.12 5.70 1.63
C VAL A 47 -8.40 6.37 0.27
N LEU A 48 -7.54 7.32 -0.10
CA LEU A 48 -7.64 8.14 -1.30
C LEU A 48 -6.70 7.64 -2.41
N PRO A 49 -7.03 7.91 -3.69
CA PRO A 49 -6.23 7.47 -4.81
C PRO A 49 -4.84 8.10 -4.83
N ILE A 50 -3.91 7.41 -5.48
CA ILE A 50 -2.53 7.82 -5.64
C ILE A 50 -2.13 7.86 -7.11
N GLY A 51 -1.06 8.59 -7.43
CA GLY A 51 -0.39 8.52 -8.72
C GLY A 51 0.70 7.43 -8.76
N GLY A 52 1.08 7.04 -9.97
CA GLY A 52 2.21 6.14 -10.23
C GLY A 52 2.00 4.71 -9.75
N LEU A 53 0.78 4.17 -9.90
CA LEU A 53 0.47 2.82 -9.44
C LEU A 53 1.33 1.76 -10.14
N LYS A 54 1.57 1.93 -11.44
CA LYS A 54 2.38 1.02 -12.25
C LYS A 54 3.81 0.90 -11.72
N GLU A 55 4.48 2.03 -11.48
CA GLU A 55 5.86 2.08 -11.00
C GLU A 55 5.97 1.46 -9.60
N LYS A 56 4.98 1.73 -8.74
CA LYS A 56 4.91 1.18 -7.38
C LYS A 56 4.68 -0.33 -7.36
N ALA A 57 3.77 -0.83 -8.20
CA ALA A 57 3.51 -2.26 -8.33
C ALA A 57 4.74 -3.01 -8.88
N LEU A 58 5.42 -2.44 -9.88
CA LEU A 58 6.68 -2.96 -10.41
C LEU A 58 7.80 -2.98 -9.36
N ALA A 59 7.88 -1.94 -8.52
CA ALA A 59 8.84 -1.90 -7.43
C ALA A 59 8.58 -3.01 -6.39
N ALA A 60 7.31 -3.24 -6.04
CA ALA A 60 6.92 -4.33 -5.15
C ALA A 60 7.30 -5.70 -5.74
N LEU A 61 6.99 -5.94 -7.01
CA LEU A 61 7.34 -7.18 -7.69
C LEU A 61 8.86 -7.41 -7.75
N ARG A 62 9.66 -6.37 -8.03
CA ARG A 62 11.14 -6.44 -7.99
C ARG A 62 11.67 -6.76 -6.60
N ALA A 63 10.99 -6.33 -5.55
CA ALA A 63 11.32 -6.66 -4.16
C ALA A 63 10.81 -8.05 -3.73
N GLY A 64 10.22 -8.84 -4.65
CA GLY A 64 9.65 -10.16 -4.36
C GLY A 64 8.30 -10.11 -3.64
N ILE A 65 7.68 -8.93 -3.52
CA ILE A 65 6.37 -8.76 -2.87
C ILE A 65 5.28 -8.90 -3.91
N THR A 66 4.45 -9.94 -3.78
CA THR A 66 3.39 -10.27 -4.73
C THR A 66 2.00 -9.87 -4.25
N THR A 67 1.84 -9.39 -3.02
CA THR A 67 0.57 -8.85 -2.51
C THR A 67 0.66 -7.34 -2.36
N VAL A 68 -0.23 -6.60 -3.05
CA VAL A 68 -0.23 -5.12 -3.05
C VAL A 68 -1.61 -4.58 -2.69
N ILE A 69 -1.72 -3.88 -1.57
CA ILE A 69 -2.91 -3.14 -1.17
C ILE A 69 -2.94 -1.80 -1.91
N ILE A 70 -4.07 -1.51 -2.56
CA ILE A 70 -4.26 -0.30 -3.36
C ILE A 70 -5.58 0.41 -3.01
N PRO A 71 -5.70 1.73 -3.20
CA PRO A 71 -6.98 2.41 -3.08
C PRO A 71 -7.99 1.84 -4.08
N GLU A 72 -9.26 1.69 -3.67
CA GLU A 72 -10.33 1.18 -4.54
C GLU A 72 -10.44 1.96 -5.85
N GLN A 73 -10.28 3.29 -5.76
CA GLN A 73 -10.38 4.18 -6.91
C GLN A 73 -9.24 3.97 -7.92
N ASN A 74 -8.10 3.40 -7.51
CA ASN A 74 -6.99 3.07 -8.39
C ASN A 74 -7.18 1.71 -9.11
N LYS A 75 -8.25 0.96 -8.83
CA LYS A 75 -8.54 -0.30 -9.55
C LYS A 75 -8.64 -0.10 -11.06
N LYS A 76 -9.15 1.06 -11.50
CA LYS A 76 -9.25 1.44 -12.91
C LYS A 76 -7.87 1.60 -13.57
N ASP A 77 -6.84 1.97 -12.81
CA ASP A 77 -5.49 2.22 -13.32
C ASP A 77 -4.70 0.90 -13.50
N LEU A 78 -5.24 -0.23 -13.03
CA LEU A 78 -4.66 -1.56 -13.26
C LEU A 78 -4.59 -1.94 -14.74
N VAL A 79 -5.30 -1.23 -15.62
CA VAL A 79 -5.21 -1.42 -17.07
C VAL A 79 -3.89 -0.92 -17.65
N GLU A 80 -3.18 -0.03 -16.95
CA GLU A 80 -1.88 0.52 -17.37
C GLU A 80 -0.72 -0.45 -17.11
N ILE A 81 -0.98 -1.49 -16.31
CA ILE A 81 -0.02 -2.55 -15.98
C ILE A 81 -0.20 -3.69 -16.99
N PRO A 82 0.87 -4.09 -17.71
CA PRO A 82 0.83 -5.23 -18.63
C PRO A 82 0.25 -6.49 -17.97
N GLU A 83 -0.57 -7.23 -18.71
CA GLU A 83 -1.36 -8.33 -18.15
C GLU A 83 -0.49 -9.45 -17.53
N ASP A 84 0.64 -9.75 -18.17
CA ASP A 84 1.64 -10.73 -17.72
C ASP A 84 2.26 -10.36 -16.36
N LEU A 85 2.39 -9.06 -16.08
CA LEU A 85 2.85 -8.53 -14.80
C LEU A 85 1.72 -8.45 -13.79
N ARG A 86 0.54 -8.00 -14.22
CA ARG A 86 -0.64 -7.88 -13.37
C ARG A 86 -1.05 -9.23 -12.78
N LYS A 87 -0.92 -10.32 -13.55
CA LYS A 87 -1.18 -11.69 -13.08
C LYS A 87 -0.20 -12.19 -12.01
N LYS A 88 0.99 -11.60 -11.91
CA LYS A 88 2.01 -11.95 -10.89
C LYS A 88 1.76 -11.28 -9.55
N ILE A 89 0.84 -10.32 -9.49
CA ILE A 89 0.56 -9.51 -8.31
C ILE A 89 -0.90 -9.68 -7.90
N LYS A 90 -1.13 -10.07 -6.65
CA LYS A 90 -2.44 -10.01 -6.01
C LYS A 90 -2.71 -8.58 -5.54
N PHE A 91 -3.50 -7.85 -6.32
CA PHE A 91 -3.98 -6.53 -5.93
C PHE A 91 -5.17 -6.65 -4.97
N ILE A 92 -5.14 -5.91 -3.86
CA ILE A 92 -6.24 -5.85 -2.88
C ILE A 92 -6.77 -4.42 -2.81
N PRO A 93 -7.88 -4.10 -3.50
CA PRO A 93 -8.53 -2.80 -3.42
C PRO A 93 -9.14 -2.55 -2.03
N VAL A 94 -8.94 -1.35 -1.48
CA VAL A 94 -9.48 -0.96 -0.17
C VAL A 94 -10.04 0.47 -0.17
N LYS A 95 -11.03 0.72 0.69
CA LYS A 95 -11.69 2.03 0.84
C LYS A 95 -11.32 2.75 2.14
N ASN A 96 -10.89 2.02 3.17
CA ASN A 96 -10.65 2.54 4.51
C ASN A 96 -9.53 1.77 5.24
N MET A 97 -9.03 2.36 6.32
CA MET A 97 -7.97 1.78 7.15
C MET A 97 -8.37 0.49 7.84
N ASP A 98 -9.62 0.35 8.29
CA ASP A 98 -10.07 -0.86 8.98
C ASP A 98 -9.85 -2.10 8.12
N ARG A 99 -10.12 -1.98 6.81
CA ARG A 99 -9.83 -3.06 5.87
C ARG A 99 -8.34 -3.35 5.77
N ILE A 100 -7.48 -2.33 5.71
CA ILE A 100 -6.01 -2.52 5.68
C ILE A 100 -5.56 -3.25 6.94
N LEU A 101 -5.97 -2.79 8.13
CA LEU A 101 -5.60 -3.39 9.41
C LEU A 101 -6.03 -4.86 9.46
N SER A 102 -7.24 -5.20 9.00
CA SER A 102 -7.73 -6.59 8.93
C SER A 102 -6.92 -7.50 8.01
N ILE A 103 -6.22 -6.95 7.01
CA ILE A 103 -5.41 -7.72 6.05
C ILE A 103 -3.99 -7.94 6.60
N VAL A 104 -3.42 -6.92 7.24
CA VAL A 104 -1.99 -6.89 7.60
C VAL A 104 -1.71 -7.34 9.03
N PHE A 105 -2.74 -7.36 9.89
CA PHE A 105 -2.73 -7.92 11.23
C PHE A 105 -3.81 -9.02 11.29
N GLU A 106 -3.49 -10.20 10.78
CA GLU A 106 -4.21 -11.41 11.17
C GLU A 106 -3.64 -11.87 12.52
N ASP A 107 -4.49 -12.42 13.40
CA ASP A 107 -4.14 -12.81 14.78
C ASP A 107 -3.09 -13.94 14.84
#